data_AF-A0A5N5H2I1-F1
#
_entry.id   AF-A0A5N5H2I1-F1
#
_cell.length_a   1.000
_cell.length_b   1.000
_cell.length_c   1.000
_cell.angle_alpha   90.00
_cell.angle_beta   90.00
_cell.angle_gamma   90.00
#
_symmetry.space_group_name_H-M   'P 1'
#
loop_
_entity.id
_entity.type
_entity.pdbx_description
1 polymer ?
#
loop_
_entity_poly.entity_id
_entity_poly.type
_entity_poly.pdbx_seq_one_letter_code
_entity_poly.pdbx_strand_id
1 'polypeptide(L)'
;MNQTEISSRSGSVVGLESSLDDGLQVTCSDSSKKQFKFDLVLRPEGNQEAVFAQRRPIVSSVLDGYNVCISAYGQTGTGKTFTMEGTPENRGVNFMRYELCVNMLEVNNNEKIRELLVDNTNQSTNKCVFFCLNVN
;
A
#
# COMPACT_ATOMS: atom_id res chain seq x y z
N MET A 1 -3.05 14.54 -9.21
CA MET A 1 -2.74 15.80 -8.50
C MET A 1 -3.98 16.23 -7.75
N ASN A 2 -3.81 16.71 -6.51
CA ASN A 2 -4.93 17.24 -5.73
C ASN A 2 -5.27 18.69 -6.16
N GLN A 3 -6.42 19.22 -5.71
CA GLN A 3 -6.89 20.56 -6.11
C GLN A 3 -5.93 21.69 -5.67
N THR A 4 -5.23 21.52 -4.56
CA THR A 4 -4.24 22.48 -4.05
C THR A 4 -2.99 22.53 -4.94
N GLU A 5 -2.50 21.39 -5.42
CA GLU A 5 -1.36 21.24 -6.33
C GLU A 5 -1.65 21.80 -7.73
N ILE A 6 -2.89 21.62 -8.20
CA ILE A 6 -3.36 22.21 -9.46
C ILE A 6 -3.39 23.73 -9.35
N SER A 7 -3.86 24.25 -8.20
CA SER A 7 -3.90 25.68 -7.91
C SER A 7 -2.51 26.30 -7.78
N SER A 8 -1.52 25.53 -7.30
CA SER A 8 -0.12 25.95 -7.21
C SER A 8 0.69 25.77 -8.49
N ARG A 9 0.06 25.32 -9.60
CA ARG A 9 0.70 25.10 -10.91
C ARG A 9 1.87 24.10 -10.88
N SER A 10 1.84 23.15 -9.95
CA SER A 10 2.87 22.13 -9.81
C SER A 10 2.83 21.19 -11.02
N GLY A 11 3.96 21.01 -11.70
CA GLY A 11 4.07 20.03 -12.79
C GLY A 11 4.21 18.61 -12.23
N SER A 12 3.64 17.60 -12.91
CA SER A 12 3.91 16.21 -12.56
C SER A 12 5.36 15.88 -12.89
N VAL A 13 6.15 15.63 -11.85
CA VAL A 13 7.57 15.25 -11.96
C VAL A 13 7.71 13.75 -12.27
N VAL A 14 6.64 13.00 -12.02
CA VAL A 14 6.55 11.56 -12.20
C VAL A 14 5.76 11.26 -13.48
N GLY A 15 6.36 10.45 -14.35
CA GLY A 15 5.76 9.92 -15.56
C GLY A 15 5.70 8.41 -15.51
N LEU A 16 4.62 7.84 -16.03
CA LEU A 16 4.48 6.40 -16.22
C LEU A 16 4.92 6.06 -17.64
N GLU A 17 5.70 4.99 -17.77
CA GLU A 17 6.07 4.50 -19.10
C GLU A 17 4.87 3.81 -19.74
N SER A 18 4.52 4.20 -20.97
CA SER A 18 3.29 3.76 -21.63
C SER A 18 3.36 2.30 -22.11
N SER A 19 4.57 1.74 -22.24
CA SER A 19 4.81 0.43 -22.83
C SER A 19 4.77 -0.74 -21.86
N LEU A 20 4.97 -0.52 -20.55
CA LEU A 20 4.99 -1.59 -19.54
C LEU A 20 4.46 -1.07 -18.19
N ASP A 21 3.64 -1.87 -17.50
CA ASP A 21 3.04 -1.55 -16.19
C ASP A 21 4.05 -1.64 -15.01
N ASP A 22 5.34 -1.73 -15.33
CA ASP A 22 6.46 -1.95 -14.41
C ASP A 22 7.45 -0.76 -14.35
N GLY A 23 7.27 0.25 -15.21
CA GLY A 23 8.21 1.36 -15.40
C GLY A 23 7.73 2.70 -14.85
N LEU A 24 8.52 3.29 -13.95
CA LEU A 24 8.32 4.64 -13.41
C LEU A 24 9.46 5.55 -13.82
N GLN A 25 9.16 6.72 -14.39
CA GLN A 25 10.13 7.74 -14.74
C GLN A 25 9.99 8.97 -13.84
N VAL A 26 11.09 9.45 -13.29
CA VAL A 26 11.15 10.70 -12.52
C VAL A 26 12.01 11.70 -13.27
N THR A 27 11.47 12.88 -13.54
CA THR A 27 12.21 13.99 -14.17
C THR A 27 12.86 14.83 -13.08
N CYS A 28 14.18 14.93 -13.06
CA CYS A 28 14.88 15.75 -12.08
C CYS A 28 14.89 17.24 -12.50
N SER A 29 15.20 18.13 -11.54
CA SER A 29 15.24 19.58 -11.77
C SER A 29 16.26 20.02 -12.83
N ASP A 30 17.28 19.19 -13.07
CA ASP A 30 18.29 19.35 -14.13
C ASP A 30 17.82 18.81 -15.50
N SER A 31 16.53 18.49 -15.64
CA SER A 31 15.93 17.84 -16.81
C SER A 31 16.44 16.43 -17.11
N SER A 32 17.26 15.84 -16.23
CA SER A 32 17.64 14.43 -16.34
C SER A 32 16.45 13.54 -16.00
N LYS A 33 16.41 12.34 -16.60
CA LYS A 33 15.34 11.35 -16.38
C LYS A 33 15.92 10.15 -15.67
N LYS A 34 15.32 9.77 -14.54
CA LYS A 34 15.64 8.54 -13.82
C LYS A 34 14.52 7.53 -14.02
N GLN A 35 14.87 6.32 -14.43
CA GLN A 35 13.94 5.23 -14.63
C GLN A 35 14.08 4.23 -13.49
N PHE A 36 12.94 3.80 -12.95
CA PHE A 36 12.83 2.81 -11.90
C PHE A 36 11.93 1.70 -12.39
N LYS A 37 12.32 0.46 -12.10
CA LYS A 37 11.54 -0.72 -12.43
C LYS A 37 11.00 -1.35 -11.16
N PHE A 38 9.71 -1.64 -11.15
CA PHE A 38 9.01 -2.28 -10.03
C PHE A 38 8.26 -3.51 -10.54
N ASP A 39 7.87 -4.42 -9.67
CA ASP A 39 7.04 -5.56 -10.08
C ASP A 39 5.65 -5.11 -10.58
N LEU A 40 5.18 -3.98 -10.09
CA LEU A 40 3.92 -3.36 -10.46
C LEU A 40 3.94 -1.87 -10.16
N VAL A 41 3.47 -1.06 -11.11
CA VAL A 41 3.27 0.38 -10.94
C VAL A 41 1.80 0.73 -11.14
N LEU A 42 1.11 1.03 -10.04
CA LEU A 42 -0.30 1.42 -10.11
C LEU A 42 -0.45 2.83 -10.68
N ARG A 43 -1.31 2.96 -11.68
CA ARG A 43 -1.61 4.25 -12.30
C ARG A 43 -2.49 5.12 -11.40
N PRO A 44 -2.44 6.47 -11.52
CA PRO A 44 -3.35 7.37 -10.82
C PRO A 44 -4.83 7.10 -11.09
N GLU A 45 -5.15 6.54 -12.26
CA GLU A 45 -6.51 6.13 -12.65
C GLU A 45 -6.89 4.75 -12.07
N GLY A 46 -5.95 4.07 -11.44
CA GLY A 46 -6.15 2.77 -10.79
C GLY A 46 -7.08 2.89 -9.59
N ASN A 47 -7.99 1.94 -9.47
CA ASN A 47 -8.91 1.82 -8.35
C ASN A 47 -8.40 0.83 -7.29
N GLN A 48 -9.07 0.84 -6.14
CA GLN A 48 -8.73 -0.05 -5.02
C GLN A 48 -8.85 -1.53 -5.43
N GLU A 49 -9.77 -1.85 -6.35
CA GLU A 49 -9.95 -3.18 -6.93
C GLU A 49 -8.74 -3.67 -7.73
N ALA A 50 -8.06 -2.79 -8.47
CA ALA A 50 -6.83 -3.16 -9.18
C ALA A 50 -5.73 -3.56 -8.19
N VAL A 51 -5.62 -2.85 -7.06
CA VAL A 51 -4.71 -3.21 -5.96
C VAL A 51 -5.07 -4.59 -5.39
N PHE A 52 -6.36 -4.89 -5.28
CA PHE A 52 -6.83 -6.17 -4.77
C PHE A 52 -6.57 -7.35 -5.68
N ALA A 53 -6.81 -7.21 -6.98
CA ALA A 53 -6.59 -8.27 -7.96
C ALA A 53 -5.14 -8.78 -7.89
N GLN A 54 -4.20 -7.87 -7.67
CA GLN A 54 -2.77 -8.15 -7.60
C GLN A 54 -2.33 -8.81 -6.28
N ARG A 55 -3.14 -8.71 -5.22
CA ARG A 55 -2.85 -9.32 -3.91
C ARG A 55 -3.45 -10.71 -3.73
N ARG A 56 -4.17 -11.25 -4.72
CA ARG A 56 -4.67 -12.64 -4.70
C ARG A 56 -3.59 -13.69 -4.40
N PRO A 57 -2.35 -13.59 -4.94
CA PRO A 57 -1.29 -14.54 -4.60
C PRO A 57 -0.90 -14.49 -3.12
N ILE A 58 -0.93 -13.29 -2.50
CA ILE A 58 -0.64 -13.13 -1.07
C ILE A 58 -1.67 -13.86 -0.23
N VAL A 59 -2.96 -13.72 -0.57
CA VAL A 59 -4.04 -14.44 0.12
C VAL A 59 -3.86 -15.96 -0.01
N SER A 60 -3.49 -16.45 -1.20
CA SER A 60 -3.19 -17.87 -1.41
C SER A 60 -2.05 -18.33 -0.51
N SER A 61 -0.93 -17.61 -0.46
CA SER A 61 0.21 -17.96 0.39
C SER A 61 -0.18 -18.06 1.87
N VAL A 62 -1.06 -17.17 2.35
CA VAL A 62 -1.51 -17.25 3.75
C VAL A 62 -2.41 -18.47 3.97
N LEU A 63 -3.31 -18.77 3.03
CA LEU A 63 -4.14 -19.98 3.09
C LEU A 63 -3.26 -21.25 3.08
N ASP A 64 -2.19 -21.25 2.29
CA ASP A 64 -1.20 -22.32 2.20
C ASP A 64 -0.32 -22.44 3.47
N GLY A 65 -0.44 -21.49 4.40
CA GLY A 65 0.19 -21.54 5.73
C GLY A 65 1.49 -20.75 5.86
N TYR A 66 1.76 -19.84 4.93
CA TYR A 66 2.87 -18.89 5.05
C TYR A 66 2.45 -17.63 5.81
N ASN A 67 3.35 -17.13 6.65
CA ASN A 67 3.19 -15.80 7.25
C ASN A 67 3.54 -14.75 6.21
N VAL A 68 2.68 -13.74 6.04
CA VAL A 68 2.92 -12.64 5.09
C VAL A 68 2.87 -11.30 5.79
N CYS A 69 3.78 -10.41 5.39
CA CYS A 69 3.81 -9.02 5.84
C CYS A 69 3.60 -8.10 4.63
N ILE A 70 2.71 -7.12 4.77
CA ILE A 70 2.49 -6.09 3.77
C ILE A 70 2.80 -4.73 4.40
N SER A 71 3.77 -4.03 3.82
CA SER A 71 4.20 -2.71 4.28
C SER A 71 3.87 -1.65 3.24
N ALA A 72 3.27 -0.54 3.67
CA ALA A 72 3.11 0.65 2.84
C ALA A 72 4.11 1.72 3.28
N TYR A 73 4.93 2.18 2.32
CA TYR A 73 5.93 3.22 2.52
C TYR A 73 5.65 4.41 1.61
N GLY A 74 6.10 5.60 2.03
CA GLY A 74 5.89 6.84 1.30
C GLY A 74 5.85 8.06 2.21
N GLN A 75 5.89 9.25 1.63
CA GLN A 75 5.76 10.51 2.38
C GLN A 75 4.36 10.66 2.99
N THR A 76 4.22 11.47 4.03
CA THR A 76 2.90 11.83 4.58
C THR A 76 2.04 12.52 3.52
N GLY A 77 0.76 12.10 3.42
CA GLY A 77 -0.15 12.56 2.37
C GLY A 77 -0.13 11.76 1.06
N THR A 78 0.75 10.76 0.88
CA THR A 78 0.82 9.95 -0.36
C THR A 78 -0.16 8.77 -0.42
N GLY A 79 -1.14 8.71 0.49
CA GLY A 79 -2.19 7.68 0.43
C GLY A 79 -1.85 6.32 1.05
N LYS A 80 -0.83 6.19 1.92
CA LYS A 80 -0.51 4.93 2.63
C LYS A 80 -1.73 4.36 3.38
N THR A 81 -2.37 5.18 4.22
CA THR A 81 -3.57 4.80 4.99
C THR A 81 -4.75 4.54 4.07
N PHE A 82 -4.91 5.32 3.01
CA PHE A 82 -5.95 5.09 2.00
C PHE A 82 -5.80 3.71 1.32
N THR A 83 -4.58 3.29 0.97
CA THR A 83 -4.36 1.97 0.37
C THR A 83 -4.62 0.84 1.37
N MET A 84 -4.28 1.03 2.64
CA MET A 84 -4.27 -0.03 3.66
C MET A 84 -5.60 -0.16 4.40
N GLU A 85 -6.13 0.95 4.91
CA GLU A 85 -7.42 1.00 5.61
C GLU A 85 -8.56 1.38 4.66
N GLY A 86 -8.31 2.30 3.72
CA GLY A 86 -9.31 2.78 2.78
C GLY A 86 -10.34 3.69 3.42
N THR A 87 -11.50 3.77 2.77
CA THR A 87 -12.67 4.54 3.20
C THR A 87 -13.85 3.58 3.44
N PRO A 88 -14.91 4.00 4.14
CA PRO A 88 -16.10 3.18 4.31
C PRO A 88 -16.69 2.69 2.99
N GLU A 89 -16.64 3.53 1.95
CA GLU A 89 -17.15 3.25 0.60
C GLU A 89 -16.16 2.43 -0.23
N ASN A 90 -14.87 2.74 -0.15
CA ASN A 90 -13.78 2.00 -0.80
C ASN A 90 -12.83 1.45 0.26
N ARG A 91 -13.19 0.29 0.83
CA ARG A 91 -12.40 -0.36 1.88
C ARG A 91 -10.99 -0.66 1.39
N GLY A 92 -10.01 -0.57 2.28
CA GLY A 92 -8.61 -0.87 1.98
C GLY A 92 -8.27 -2.34 2.13
N VAL A 93 -6.99 -2.65 2.04
CA VAL A 93 -6.50 -4.04 2.04
C VAL A 93 -6.73 -4.75 3.38
N ASN A 94 -6.79 -4.02 4.50
CA ASN A 94 -7.03 -4.60 5.82
C ASN A 94 -8.40 -5.29 5.95
N PHE A 95 -9.39 -4.84 5.17
CA PHE A 95 -10.75 -5.40 5.21
C PHE A 95 -10.94 -6.57 4.23
N MET A 96 -9.87 -7.02 3.58
CA MET A 96 -9.94 -8.11 2.62
C MET A 96 -10.06 -9.46 3.33
N ARG A 97 -11.29 -9.99 3.28
CA ARG A 97 -11.69 -11.38 3.62
C ARG A 97 -11.69 -11.72 5.11
N TYR A 98 -12.90 -11.92 5.64
CA TYR A 98 -13.22 -12.37 7.02
C TYR A 98 -12.61 -13.73 7.45
N GLU A 99 -11.88 -14.43 6.59
CA GLU A 99 -11.31 -15.76 6.87
C GLU A 99 -9.85 -15.72 7.35
N LEU A 100 -9.22 -14.53 7.38
CA LEU A 100 -7.82 -14.36 7.76
C LEU A 100 -7.69 -13.53 9.05
N CYS A 101 -6.84 -14.00 9.97
CA CYS A 101 -6.41 -13.21 11.11
C CYS A 101 -5.52 -12.06 10.61
N VAL A 102 -5.99 -10.84 10.78
CA VAL A 102 -5.30 -9.62 10.38
C VAL A 102 -4.77 -8.92 11.63
N ASN A 103 -3.45 -8.74 11.71
CA ASN A 103 -2.82 -7.94 12.75
C ASN A 103 -2.30 -6.65 12.14
N MET A 104 -2.87 -5.53 12.57
CA MET A 104 -2.45 -4.21 12.13
C MET A 104 -1.45 -3.63 13.13
N LEU A 105 -0.24 -3.33 12.64
CA LEU A 105 0.82 -2.70 13.40
C LEU A 105 1.12 -1.32 12.81
N GLU A 106 1.06 -0.31 13.65
CA GLU A 106 1.62 1.00 13.29
C GLU A 106 3.05 1.10 13.80
N VAL A 107 3.97 1.45 12.88
CA VAL A 107 5.36 1.75 13.20
C VAL A 107 5.56 3.25 13.06
N ASN A 108 5.54 3.93 14.20
CA ASN A 108 5.88 5.35 14.30
C ASN A 108 7.39 5.52 14.54
N ASN A 109 7.95 6.66 14.13
CA ASN A 109 9.38 7.02 14.23
C ASN A 109 10.05 6.88 15.62
N ASN A 110 9.28 6.55 16.67
CA ASN A 110 9.80 6.23 18.01
C ASN A 110 9.95 4.72 18.27
N GLU A 111 10.00 3.87 17.24
CA GLU A 111 10.10 2.38 17.33
C GLU A 111 8.99 1.70 18.14
N LYS A 112 7.96 2.44 18.55
CA LYS A 112 6.84 1.91 19.32
C LYS A 112 5.86 1.22 18.38
N ILE A 113 5.96 -0.10 18.34
CA ILE A 113 4.95 -0.96 17.74
C ILE A 113 3.68 -0.83 18.58
N ARG A 114 2.61 -0.30 18.00
CA ARG A 114 1.26 -0.37 18.59
C ARG A 114 0.49 -1.46 17.89
N GLU A 115 0.14 -2.49 18.65
CA GLU A 115 -0.85 -3.47 18.22
C GLU A 115 -2.22 -2.81 18.33
N LEU A 116 -2.86 -2.59 17.18
CA LEU A 116 -4.14 -1.85 17.09
C LEU A 116 -5.35 -2.77 17.18
N LEU A 117 -5.14 -4.07 17.01
CA LEU A 117 -6.16 -5.09 17.11
C LEU A 117 -5.74 -6.03 18.22
N VAL A 118 -6.31 -5.83 19.41
CA VAL A 118 -6.33 -6.87 20.44
C VAL A 118 -7.75 -7.37 20.47
N ASP A 119 -7.97 -8.64 20.11
CA ASP A 119 -9.01 -9.40 20.79
C ASP A 119 -8.78 -10.91 20.75
N ASN A 120 -9.02 -11.49 21.93
CA ASN A 120 -9.02 -12.90 22.27
C ASN A 120 -9.80 -13.73 21.25
N THR A 121 -9.25 -14.87 20.84
CA THR A 121 -9.95 -16.17 20.96
C THR A 121 -8.97 -17.32 20.80
N ASN A 122 -9.20 -18.37 21.57
CA ASN A 122 -8.57 -19.69 21.46
C ASN A 122 -8.80 -20.31 20.07
N GLN A 123 -8.06 -19.89 19.05
CA GLN A 123 -8.02 -20.58 17.77
C GLN A 123 -6.58 -20.79 17.32
N SER A 124 -6.26 -22.07 17.11
CA SER A 124 -4.96 -22.59 16.71
C SER A 124 -4.64 -22.29 15.24
N THR A 125 -4.69 -21.03 14.84
CA THR A 125 -4.30 -20.61 13.49
C THR A 125 -3.11 -19.68 13.58
N ASN A 126 -1.92 -20.28 13.49
CA ASN A 126 -0.60 -19.64 13.43
C ASN A 126 -0.38 -18.80 12.14
N LYS A 127 -1.43 -18.22 11.56
CA LYS A 127 -1.40 -17.62 10.21
C LYS A 127 -1.85 -16.17 10.30
N CYS A 128 -0.89 -15.26 10.40
CA CYS A 128 -1.14 -13.83 10.52
C CYS A 128 -0.70 -13.07 9.26
N VAL A 129 -1.51 -12.12 8.84
CA VAL A 129 -1.08 -11.05 7.93
C VAL A 129 -0.70 -9.84 8.78
N PHE A 130 0.56 -9.43 8.72
CA PHE A 130 1.03 -8.22 9.38
C PHE A 130 0.98 -7.05 8.43
N PHE A 131 0.25 -6.01 8.81
CA PHE A 131 0.21 -4.76 8.08
C PHE A 131 1.07 -3.72 8.77
N CYS A 132 2.04 -3.16 8.07
CA CYS A 132 2.93 -2.12 8.59
C CYS A 132 2.73 -0.81 7.84
N LEU A 133 2.30 0.22 8.57
CA LEU A 133 2.28 1.60 8.09
C LEU A 133 3.51 2.32 8.64
N ASN A 134 4.40 2.78 7.75
CA ASN A 134 5.53 3.61 8.15
C ASN A 134 5.14 5.08 8.01
N VAL A 135 4.86 5.73 9.14
CA VAL A 135 4.54 7.16 9.21
C VAL A 135 5.83 7.91 9.55
N ASN A 136 6.47 8.48 8.52
CA ASN A 136 7.60 9.42 8.69
C ASN A 136 7.11 10.83 9.02
#